data_AF-A0A7W6WH54-F1
#
_entry.id   AF-A0A7W6WH54-F1
#
_cell.length_a   1.000
_cell.length_b   1.000
_cell.length_c   1.000
_cell.angle_alpha   90.00
_cell.angle_beta   90.00
_cell.angle_gamma   90.00
#
_symmetry.space_group_name_H-M   'P 1'
#
loop_
_entity.id
_entity.type
_entity.pdbx_description
1 polymer ?
#
loop_
_entity_poly.entity_id
_entity_poly.type
_entity_poly.pdbx_seq_one_letter_code
_entity_poly.pdbx_strand_id
1 'polypeptide(L)'
;MENGVEFGGISGLDFDAAMGHYIAISDDRSEKGPARFYEVAVDDDGAGLKGVAVVKQVTLKDKNGEPFARRTADPESVRLGRDGIYWGSEGDGKALIVPFVRVASQDGAFMREFKLPEDFAPTADKSTGIRDNLAFEDLAIAPSGDVFVGIEANRRHSMSIQSRRSHRRPRWLTVATTTAMSEIIALDDHRLLAVERSYAQGVGNNVKIFMIDLDGAADVSAIASLAKTDQRVVPVCKSQVLDLRAAGLVPDNIESMAIGKVKDGSDALVLGSDNNFSTSQKTQFYVFKIRRRPQ
;
A
#
# COMPACT_ATOMS: atom_id res chain seq x y z
N MET A 1 6.58 -13.79 17.87
CA MET A 1 7.63 -14.21 16.92
C MET A 1 7.09 -15.41 16.16
N GLU A 2 7.23 -15.42 14.85
CA GLU A 2 6.90 -16.55 13.98
C GLU A 2 8.19 -17.01 13.30
N ASN A 3 8.52 -18.30 13.34
CA ASN A 3 9.80 -18.83 12.82
C ASN A 3 11.06 -18.07 13.29
N GLY A 4 11.04 -17.54 14.52
CA GLY A 4 12.15 -16.75 15.09
C GLY A 4 12.24 -15.29 14.61
N VAL A 5 11.30 -14.83 13.79
CA VAL A 5 11.22 -13.44 13.33
C VAL A 5 10.07 -12.72 14.04
N GLU A 6 10.28 -11.46 14.42
CA GLU A 6 9.24 -10.63 15.01
C GLU A 6 8.15 -10.33 13.98
N PHE A 7 6.88 -10.40 14.41
CA PHE A 7 5.75 -9.93 13.62
C PHE A 7 5.57 -8.44 13.86
N GLY A 8 5.61 -7.64 12.81
CA GLY A 8 5.61 -6.19 12.85
C GLY A 8 5.95 -5.61 11.48
N GLY A 9 6.07 -4.30 11.39
CA GLY A 9 6.40 -3.65 10.13
C GLY A 9 5.26 -3.63 9.11
N ILE A 10 3.99 -3.67 9.54
CA ILE A 10 2.90 -4.00 8.62
C ILE A 10 2.52 -2.81 7.74
N SER A 11 2.95 -2.86 6.48
CA SER A 11 2.79 -1.78 5.49
C SER A 11 1.92 -2.14 4.29
N GLY A 12 1.13 -3.21 4.41
CA GLY A 12 0.14 -3.59 3.40
C GLY A 12 -0.69 -4.77 3.85
N LEU A 13 -1.95 -4.80 3.41
CA LEU A 13 -2.90 -5.86 3.75
C LEU A 13 -3.82 -6.13 2.56
N ASP A 14 -4.14 -7.39 2.28
CA ASP A 14 -5.22 -7.76 1.36
C ASP A 14 -5.93 -9.05 1.80
N PHE A 15 -7.16 -9.27 1.35
CA PHE A 15 -7.98 -10.42 1.78
C PHE A 15 -8.00 -11.54 0.73
N ASP A 16 -7.53 -12.72 1.12
CA ASP A 16 -7.66 -13.95 0.35
C ASP A 16 -9.02 -14.61 0.66
N ALA A 17 -10.00 -14.37 -0.21
CA ALA A 17 -11.33 -14.97 -0.07
C ALA A 17 -11.36 -16.49 -0.23
N ALA A 18 -10.35 -17.10 -0.89
CA ALA A 18 -10.28 -18.54 -1.06
C ALA A 18 -9.80 -19.23 0.23
N MET A 19 -8.89 -18.59 0.97
CA MET A 19 -8.39 -19.10 2.25
C MET A 19 -9.17 -18.57 3.46
N GLY A 20 -9.88 -17.45 3.32
CA GLY A 20 -10.52 -16.75 4.43
C GLY A 20 -9.52 -16.03 5.36
N HIS A 21 -8.29 -15.80 4.88
CA HIS A 21 -7.21 -15.13 5.60
C HIS A 21 -6.79 -13.86 4.87
N TYR A 22 -5.97 -13.05 5.52
CA TYR A 22 -5.35 -11.87 4.93
C TYR A 22 -3.89 -12.17 4.60
N ILE A 23 -3.36 -11.52 3.56
CA ILE A 23 -1.92 -11.38 3.41
C ILE A 23 -1.49 -10.03 3.96
N ALA A 24 -0.40 -9.98 4.71
CA ALA A 24 0.17 -8.77 5.26
C ALA A 24 1.68 -8.70 4.95
N ILE A 25 2.17 -7.59 4.42
CA ILE A 25 3.61 -7.43 4.11
C ILE A 25 4.34 -6.71 5.23
N SER A 26 5.63 -7.04 5.41
CA SER A 26 6.50 -6.34 6.34
C SER A 26 7.45 -5.41 5.59
N ASP A 27 7.52 -4.15 6.01
CA ASP A 27 8.45 -3.10 5.58
C ASP A 27 9.91 -3.33 6.03
N ASP A 28 10.16 -4.38 6.82
CA ASP A 28 11.50 -4.71 7.27
C ASP A 28 12.41 -4.88 6.05
N ARG A 29 13.42 -4.02 5.96
CA ARG A 29 14.40 -3.95 4.88
C ARG A 29 15.40 -5.10 4.92
N SER A 30 14.93 -6.31 5.19
CA SER A 30 15.72 -7.46 5.54
C SER A 30 16.69 -7.25 6.73
N GLU A 31 16.35 -6.39 7.70
CA GLU A 31 17.22 -6.08 8.85
C GLU A 31 16.93 -6.94 10.08
N LYS A 32 15.67 -7.33 10.29
CA LYS A 32 15.22 -8.17 11.42
C LYS A 32 15.01 -9.63 11.00
N GLY A 33 14.68 -9.86 9.74
CA GLY A 33 14.59 -11.17 9.09
C GLY A 33 14.53 -10.99 7.58
N PRO A 34 14.47 -12.04 6.75
CA PRO A 34 14.28 -11.87 5.31
C PRO A 34 13.03 -11.05 4.96
N ALA A 35 13.06 -10.31 3.86
CA ALA A 35 11.87 -9.68 3.27
C ALA A 35 10.74 -10.71 3.12
N ARG A 36 9.53 -10.35 3.53
CA ARG A 36 8.48 -11.34 3.79
C ARG A 36 7.07 -10.76 3.75
N PHE A 37 6.12 -11.65 3.49
CA PHE A 37 4.73 -11.43 3.84
C PHE A 37 4.25 -12.54 4.78
N TYR A 38 3.13 -12.29 5.43
CA TYR A 38 2.45 -13.19 6.34
C TYR A 38 1.08 -13.56 5.79
N GLU A 39 0.65 -14.79 5.99
CA GLU A 39 -0.77 -15.12 6.02
C GLU A 39 -1.27 -14.91 7.45
N VAL A 40 -2.34 -14.15 7.61
CA VAL A 40 -2.85 -13.69 8.90
C VAL A 40 -4.33 -13.99 9.01
N ALA A 41 -4.72 -14.69 10.07
CA ALA A 41 -6.11 -14.87 10.44
C ALA A 41 -6.56 -13.71 11.34
N VAL A 42 -7.60 -12.99 10.92
CA VAL A 42 -8.26 -11.95 11.71
C VAL A 42 -9.58 -12.52 12.22
N ASP A 43 -9.64 -12.83 13.52
CA ASP A 43 -10.82 -13.40 14.15
C ASP A 43 -11.78 -12.29 14.60
N ASP A 44 -12.81 -12.04 13.81
CA ASP A 44 -13.93 -11.17 14.16
C ASP A 44 -15.27 -11.93 14.07
N ASP A 45 -16.02 -11.95 15.18
CA ASP A 45 -17.29 -12.68 15.32
C ASP A 45 -18.52 -11.84 14.94
N GLY A 46 -18.34 -10.66 14.37
CA GLY A 46 -19.41 -9.70 14.08
C GLY A 46 -19.84 -8.83 15.27
N ALA A 47 -19.46 -9.21 16.50
CA ALA A 47 -19.59 -8.38 17.71
C ALA A 47 -18.28 -7.65 18.04
N GLY A 48 -17.14 -8.17 17.58
CA GLY A 48 -15.88 -7.45 17.51
C GLY A 48 -14.66 -8.36 17.41
N LEU A 49 -13.51 -7.75 17.09
CA LEU A 49 -12.22 -8.41 16.95
C LEU A 49 -11.82 -9.16 18.24
N LYS A 50 -11.53 -10.45 18.12
CA LYS A 50 -11.06 -11.33 19.20
C LYS A 50 -9.55 -11.52 19.20
N GLY A 51 -8.94 -11.49 18.02
CA GLY A 51 -7.52 -11.69 17.90
C GLY A 51 -7.05 -11.69 16.46
N VAL A 52 -5.74 -11.57 16.33
CA VAL A 52 -5.03 -11.67 15.06
C VAL A 52 -3.91 -12.69 15.26
N ALA A 53 -3.84 -13.68 14.39
CA ALA A 53 -2.87 -14.75 14.46
C ALA A 53 -2.11 -14.88 13.14
N VAL A 54 -0.79 -15.01 13.23
CA VAL A 54 0.03 -15.37 12.06
C VAL A 54 -0.20 -16.85 11.79
N VAL A 55 -0.66 -17.16 10.58
CA VAL A 55 -0.88 -18.53 10.10
C VAL A 55 0.39 -19.07 9.47
N LYS A 56 1.08 -18.21 8.72
CA LYS A 56 2.29 -18.57 7.98
C LYS A 56 3.12 -17.32 7.71
N GLN A 57 4.42 -17.50 7.64
CA GLN A 57 5.35 -16.51 7.11
C GLN A 57 5.96 -17.04 5.81
N VAL A 58 6.04 -16.18 4.78
CA VAL A 58 6.61 -16.51 3.48
C VAL A 58 7.70 -15.50 3.13
N THR A 59 8.90 -16.03 2.85
CA THR A 59 10.04 -15.22 2.40
C THR A 59 9.87 -14.83 0.94
N LEU A 60 9.96 -13.54 0.65
CA LEU A 60 10.05 -13.00 -0.70
C LEU A 60 11.47 -13.21 -1.25
N LYS A 61 11.54 -13.66 -2.51
CA LYS A 61 12.80 -13.99 -3.19
C LYS A 61 13.10 -12.99 -4.31
N ASP A 62 14.38 -12.78 -4.55
CA ASP A 62 14.89 -11.97 -5.65
C ASP A 62 14.77 -12.70 -7.00
N LYS A 63 15.28 -12.08 -8.06
CA LYS A 63 15.23 -12.63 -9.43
C LYS A 63 16.03 -13.92 -9.61
N ASN A 64 16.96 -14.21 -8.69
CA ASN A 64 17.78 -15.42 -8.68
C ASN A 64 17.16 -16.54 -7.84
N GLY A 65 16.03 -16.26 -7.17
CA GLY A 65 15.37 -17.21 -6.26
C GLY A 65 15.92 -17.18 -4.82
N GLU A 66 16.78 -16.22 -4.50
CA GLU A 66 17.40 -16.09 -3.18
C GLU A 66 16.65 -15.08 -2.30
N PRO A 67 16.69 -15.21 -0.97
CA PRO A 67 16.21 -14.17 -0.07
C PRO A 67 16.92 -12.83 -0.34
N PHE A 68 16.19 -11.72 -0.23
CA PHE A 68 16.79 -10.39 -0.38
C PHE A 68 17.86 -10.15 0.68
N ALA A 69 19.03 -9.71 0.22
CA ALA A 69 20.10 -9.24 1.10
C ALA A 69 19.63 -8.06 1.97
N ARG A 70 20.30 -7.89 3.11
CA ARG A 70 20.00 -6.80 4.04
C ARG A 70 20.05 -5.43 3.32
N ARG A 71 18.97 -4.67 3.49
CA ARG A 71 18.72 -3.31 2.97
C ARG A 71 18.62 -3.19 1.45
N THR A 72 18.40 -4.28 0.71
CA THR A 72 18.24 -4.25 -0.76
C THR A 72 16.80 -4.27 -1.26
N ALA A 73 15.85 -4.48 -0.34
CA ALA A 73 14.43 -4.22 -0.54
C ALA A 73 13.94 -3.36 0.61
N ASP A 74 12.89 -2.61 0.33
CA ASP A 74 12.12 -1.77 1.23
C ASP A 74 10.65 -2.04 0.94
N PRO A 75 10.10 -3.18 1.41
CA PRO A 75 8.83 -3.71 0.90
C PRO A 75 7.63 -2.88 1.35
N GLU A 76 6.82 -2.44 0.39
CA GLU A 76 5.61 -1.66 0.68
C GLU A 76 4.41 -2.18 -0.07
N SER A 77 3.25 -2.15 0.58
CA SER A 77 1.94 -2.55 0.05
C SER A 77 1.89 -3.97 -0.54
N VAL A 78 0.72 -4.60 -0.48
CA VAL A 78 0.56 -5.94 -1.04
C VAL A 78 -0.86 -6.17 -1.52
N ARG A 79 -1.02 -6.72 -2.72
CA ARG A 79 -2.32 -7.05 -3.32
C ARG A 79 -2.36 -8.43 -3.94
N LEU A 80 -3.50 -9.10 -3.79
CA LEU A 80 -3.81 -10.34 -4.48
C LEU A 80 -4.35 -10.01 -5.86
N GLY A 81 -3.53 -10.24 -6.88
CA GLY A 81 -3.95 -10.19 -8.27
C GLY A 81 -4.39 -11.55 -8.79
N ARG A 82 -4.92 -11.59 -10.01
CA ARG A 82 -5.37 -12.83 -10.66
C ARG A 82 -4.23 -13.80 -10.99
N ASP A 83 -3.01 -13.29 -11.11
CA ASP A 83 -1.80 -14.01 -11.55
C ASP A 83 -0.70 -14.09 -10.47
N GLY A 84 -0.95 -13.59 -9.25
CA GLY A 84 0.02 -13.66 -8.15
C GLY A 84 -0.16 -12.55 -7.12
N ILE A 85 0.83 -12.44 -6.23
CA ILE A 85 0.91 -11.44 -5.17
C ILE A 85 1.72 -10.25 -5.68
N TYR A 86 1.08 -9.09 -5.76
CA TYR A 86 1.70 -7.84 -6.19
C TYR A 86 2.22 -7.11 -4.98
N TRP A 87 3.42 -6.57 -5.06
CA TRP A 87 4.02 -5.81 -3.96
C TRP A 87 5.00 -4.77 -4.51
N GLY A 88 5.15 -3.70 -3.76
CA GLY A 88 6.04 -2.59 -4.06
C GLY A 88 7.36 -2.69 -3.29
N SER A 89 8.35 -1.98 -3.77
CA SER A 89 9.44 -1.54 -2.90
C SER A 89 9.82 -0.12 -3.18
N GLU A 90 9.99 0.66 -2.12
CA GLU A 90 10.38 2.06 -2.19
C GLU A 90 11.76 2.27 -2.79
N GLY A 91 12.68 1.32 -2.63
CA GLY A 91 14.09 1.51 -2.96
C GLY A 91 14.82 2.37 -1.93
N ASP A 92 15.97 2.94 -2.32
CA ASP A 92 16.78 3.79 -1.44
C ASP A 92 17.63 4.72 -2.32
N GLY A 93 17.25 5.99 -2.38
CA GLY A 93 17.93 6.98 -3.21
C GLY A 93 19.36 7.28 -2.75
N LYS A 94 19.66 7.21 -1.45
CA LYS A 94 21.04 7.34 -0.93
C LYS A 94 21.92 6.15 -1.31
N ALA A 95 21.37 4.94 -1.29
CA ALA A 95 22.08 3.71 -1.66
C ALA A 95 22.00 3.38 -3.16
N LEU A 96 21.34 4.23 -3.96
CA LEU A 96 21.08 4.04 -5.39
C LEU A 96 20.32 2.73 -5.69
N ILE A 97 19.44 2.33 -4.79
CA ILE A 97 18.55 1.18 -4.96
C ILE A 97 17.29 1.67 -5.66
N VAL A 98 17.01 1.10 -6.83
CA VAL A 98 15.86 1.46 -7.67
C VAL A 98 14.57 0.90 -7.04
N PRO A 99 13.48 1.69 -6.97
CA PRO A 99 12.17 1.16 -6.57
C PRO A 99 11.69 0.09 -7.56
N PHE A 100 10.73 -0.73 -7.15
CA PHE A 100 10.07 -1.65 -8.07
C PHE A 100 8.62 -1.92 -7.70
N VAL A 101 7.87 -2.42 -8.66
CA VAL A 101 6.63 -3.16 -8.41
C VAL A 101 6.81 -4.54 -9.02
N ARG A 102 6.58 -5.59 -8.22
CA ARG A 102 6.81 -6.98 -8.60
C ARG A 102 5.59 -7.84 -8.34
N VAL A 103 5.58 -8.98 -9.02
CA VAL A 103 4.64 -10.07 -8.75
C VAL A 103 5.42 -11.28 -8.28
N ALA A 104 4.99 -11.83 -7.15
CA ALA A 104 5.49 -13.05 -6.56
C ALA A 104 4.42 -14.14 -6.58
N SER A 105 4.84 -15.40 -6.52
CA SER A 105 3.96 -16.54 -6.26
C SER A 105 3.57 -16.61 -4.78
N GLN A 106 2.62 -17.48 -4.44
CA GLN A 106 2.19 -17.72 -3.05
C GLN A 106 3.29 -18.30 -2.14
N ASP A 107 4.36 -18.87 -2.71
CA ASP A 107 5.56 -19.33 -1.99
C ASP A 107 6.72 -18.32 -2.06
N GLY A 108 6.44 -17.09 -2.50
CA GLY A 108 7.36 -15.96 -2.48
C GLY A 108 8.39 -15.92 -3.62
N ALA A 109 8.28 -16.80 -4.62
CA ALA A 109 9.19 -16.78 -5.77
C ALA A 109 8.88 -15.58 -6.69
N PHE A 110 9.94 -14.94 -7.18
CA PHE A 110 9.82 -13.88 -8.19
C PHE A 110 9.16 -14.42 -9.47
N MET A 111 8.12 -13.74 -9.96
CA MET A 111 7.46 -14.08 -11.23
C MET A 111 7.74 -13.04 -12.31
N ARG A 112 7.53 -11.76 -12.02
CA ARG A 112 7.75 -10.66 -12.97
C ARG A 112 7.89 -9.31 -12.27
N GLU A 113 8.36 -8.33 -13.03
CA GLU A 113 8.54 -6.94 -12.61
C GLU A 113 7.87 -6.00 -13.61
N PHE A 114 7.31 -4.91 -13.10
CA PHE A 114 6.78 -3.84 -13.93
C PHE A 114 7.90 -2.90 -14.37
N LYS A 115 7.90 -2.51 -15.65
CA LYS A 115 8.82 -1.48 -16.14
C LYS A 115 8.35 -0.13 -15.63
N LEU A 116 9.14 0.50 -14.77
CA LEU A 116 8.93 1.87 -14.29
C LEU A 116 9.56 2.90 -15.24
N PRO A 117 9.07 4.15 -15.27
CA PRO A 117 9.76 5.27 -15.89
C PRO A 117 11.19 5.45 -15.35
N GLU A 118 12.12 5.82 -16.23
CA GLU A 118 13.54 5.98 -15.87
C GLU A 118 13.77 7.08 -14.83
N ASP A 119 12.88 8.09 -14.77
CA ASP A 119 12.94 9.19 -13.80
C ASP A 119 12.81 8.73 -12.33
N PHE A 120 12.35 7.50 -12.08
CA PHE A 120 12.32 6.92 -10.74
C PHE A 120 13.66 6.30 -10.32
N ALA A 121 14.59 6.05 -11.25
CA ALA A 121 15.89 5.53 -10.92
C ALA A 121 16.76 6.62 -10.26
N PRO A 122 17.25 6.42 -9.03
CA PRO A 122 18.11 7.39 -8.36
C PRO A 122 19.47 7.50 -9.04
N THR A 123 19.91 8.76 -9.22
CA THR A 123 21.25 9.08 -9.73
C THR A 123 22.12 9.67 -8.63
N ALA A 124 23.44 9.46 -8.74
CA ALA A 124 24.40 9.95 -7.76
C ALA A 124 24.40 11.49 -7.63
N ASP A 125 24.09 12.20 -8.72
CA ASP A 125 23.97 13.67 -8.74
C ASP A 125 22.59 14.18 -8.28
N LYS A 126 21.65 13.27 -7.96
CA LYS A 126 20.27 13.55 -7.54
C LYS A 126 19.47 14.35 -8.57
N SER A 127 19.83 14.25 -9.85
CA SER A 127 19.09 14.86 -10.95
C SER A 127 17.76 14.14 -11.22
N THR A 128 17.71 12.82 -11.02
CA THR A 128 16.51 11.99 -11.07
C THR A 128 16.46 11.01 -9.89
N GLY A 129 15.31 10.38 -9.71
CA GLY A 129 15.12 9.36 -8.68
C GLY A 129 13.98 9.61 -7.73
N ILE A 130 13.69 8.56 -6.98
CA ILE A 130 12.91 8.61 -5.75
C ILE A 130 13.55 9.53 -4.71
N ARG A 131 12.72 10.01 -3.78
CA ARG A 131 13.20 10.52 -2.50
C ARG A 131 13.09 9.39 -1.48
N ASP A 132 14.08 9.27 -0.62
CA ASP A 132 14.04 8.26 0.45
C ASP A 132 12.80 8.43 1.32
N ASN A 133 12.12 7.32 1.64
CA ASN A 133 10.98 7.25 2.56
C ASN A 133 9.80 8.11 2.12
N LEU A 134 9.64 8.29 0.82
CA LEU A 134 8.61 9.12 0.18
C LEU A 134 8.36 8.61 -1.25
N ALA A 135 8.59 7.31 -1.48
CA ALA A 135 8.64 6.69 -2.81
C ALA A 135 7.41 5.82 -3.05
N PHE A 136 7.55 4.59 -3.53
CA PHE A 136 6.44 3.69 -3.88
C PHE A 136 5.83 3.08 -2.61
N GLU A 137 4.70 3.64 -2.15
CA GLU A 137 4.20 3.36 -0.80
C GLU A 137 2.91 2.54 -0.79
N ASP A 138 2.08 2.74 -1.82
CA ASP A 138 0.78 2.10 -1.86
C ASP A 138 0.45 1.56 -3.26
N LEU A 139 -0.40 0.54 -3.28
CA LEU A 139 -0.78 -0.19 -4.47
C LEU A 139 -2.26 -0.54 -4.44
N ALA A 140 -2.99 -0.34 -5.53
CA ALA A 140 -4.31 -0.93 -5.71
C ALA A 140 -4.40 -1.69 -7.04
N ILE A 141 -5.26 -2.70 -7.09
CA ILE A 141 -5.63 -3.39 -8.32
C ILE A 141 -7.13 -3.21 -8.53
N ALA A 142 -7.52 -2.49 -9.57
CA ALA A 142 -8.93 -2.35 -9.92
C ALA A 142 -9.49 -3.61 -10.59
N PRO A 143 -10.82 -3.82 -10.60
CA PRO A 143 -11.45 -4.97 -11.22
C PRO A 143 -11.08 -5.19 -12.70
N SER A 144 -10.83 -4.11 -13.45
CA SER A 144 -10.32 -4.14 -14.83
C SER A 144 -8.91 -4.75 -14.97
N GLY A 145 -8.16 -4.86 -13.88
CA GLY A 145 -6.75 -5.27 -13.87
C GLY A 145 -5.77 -4.11 -13.95
N ASP A 146 -6.27 -2.87 -13.87
CA ASP A 146 -5.41 -1.69 -13.78
C ASP A 146 -4.77 -1.63 -12.39
N VAL A 147 -3.46 -1.39 -12.37
CA VAL A 147 -2.67 -1.27 -11.15
C VAL A 147 -2.47 0.21 -10.85
N PHE A 148 -2.72 0.65 -9.63
CA PHE A 148 -2.46 2.01 -9.16
C PHE A 148 -1.29 1.94 -8.20
N VAL A 149 -0.36 2.89 -8.29
CA VAL A 149 0.78 2.99 -7.38
C VAL A 149 0.85 4.41 -6.83
N GLY A 150 0.85 4.61 -5.52
CA GLY A 150 0.99 5.93 -4.89
C GLY A 150 2.40 6.25 -4.45
N ILE A 151 2.59 7.55 -4.18
CA ILE A 151 3.86 8.12 -3.72
C ILE A 151 3.61 9.07 -2.54
N GLU A 152 4.20 8.79 -1.37
CA GLU A 152 3.80 9.40 -0.09
C GLU A 152 4.13 10.89 0.04
N ALA A 153 5.31 11.38 -0.42
CA ALA A 153 5.56 12.82 -0.40
C ALA A 153 6.51 13.37 -1.46
N ASN A 154 5.92 14.11 -2.39
CA ASN A 154 6.61 15.23 -2.99
C ASN A 154 5.77 16.47 -2.68
N ARG A 155 6.39 17.65 -2.50
CA ARG A 155 5.71 18.96 -2.58
C ARG A 155 5.00 19.20 -3.95
N ARG A 156 4.85 18.15 -4.76
CA ARG A 156 4.17 17.95 -6.04
C ARG A 156 3.75 16.47 -6.07
N HIS A 157 2.68 16.10 -5.37
CA HIS A 157 2.26 14.71 -5.16
C HIS A 157 1.81 14.06 -6.48
N SER A 158 2.15 12.78 -6.66
CA SER A 158 1.77 12.03 -7.84
C SER A 158 1.61 10.54 -7.60
N MET A 159 0.39 10.00 -7.73
CA MET A 159 0.23 8.57 -8.04
C MET A 159 0.82 8.26 -9.43
N SER A 160 0.94 6.99 -9.78
CA SER A 160 1.27 6.55 -11.12
C SER A 160 0.47 5.27 -11.37
N ILE A 161 -0.44 5.28 -12.35
CA ILE A 161 -1.20 4.08 -12.74
C ILE A 161 -0.38 3.22 -13.71
N GLN A 162 -0.51 1.92 -13.67
CA GLN A 162 -0.14 1.07 -14.77
C GLN A 162 -1.36 0.22 -15.17
N SER A 163 -2.11 0.71 -16.15
CA SER A 163 -3.22 -0.03 -16.75
C SER A 163 -2.73 -1.17 -17.62
N ARG A 164 -3.36 -2.34 -17.49
CA ARG A 164 -3.14 -3.49 -18.39
C ARG A 164 -4.42 -3.81 -19.17
N ARG A 165 -5.05 -2.81 -19.79
CA ARG A 165 -6.07 -3.10 -20.82
C ARG A 165 -5.41 -3.85 -21.98
N SER A 166 -5.93 -5.02 -22.33
CA SER A 166 -5.33 -5.93 -23.32
C SER A 166 -5.15 -5.37 -24.75
N HIS A 167 -5.48 -4.11 -25.01
CA HIS A 167 -5.33 -3.44 -26.31
C HIS A 167 -4.93 -1.95 -26.23
N ARG A 168 -4.51 -1.41 -25.07
CA ARG A 168 -3.99 -0.04 -24.97
C ARG A 168 -2.73 0.03 -24.12
N ARG A 169 -1.82 0.94 -24.49
CA ARG A 169 -0.54 1.17 -23.81
C ARG A 169 -0.75 1.37 -22.30
N PRO A 170 0.18 0.90 -21.44
CA PRO A 170 0.15 1.21 -20.02
C PRO A 170 0.06 2.72 -19.81
N ARG A 171 -0.88 3.16 -18.97
CA ARG A 171 -1.17 4.57 -18.67
C ARG A 171 -0.84 4.88 -17.22
N TRP A 172 0.07 5.85 -17.03
CA TRP A 172 0.48 6.45 -15.76
C TRP A 172 -0.37 7.65 -15.38
N LEU A 173 -1.50 7.44 -14.72
CA LEU A 173 -2.26 8.54 -14.12
C LEU A 173 -1.59 8.99 -12.83
N THR A 174 -1.40 10.29 -12.71
CA THR A 174 -0.87 10.94 -11.52
C THR A 174 -1.97 11.64 -10.75
N VAL A 175 -2.24 11.15 -9.53
CA VAL A 175 -3.19 11.74 -8.59
C VAL A 175 -2.40 12.46 -7.51
N ALA A 176 -2.66 13.76 -7.35
CA ALA A 176 -2.04 14.57 -6.30
C ALA A 176 -2.96 14.62 -5.08
N THR A 177 -2.51 14.08 -3.94
CA THR A 177 -3.17 14.24 -2.63
C THR A 177 -2.47 15.36 -1.84
N THR A 178 -3.06 15.79 -0.72
CA THR A 178 -2.59 16.95 0.07
C THR A 178 -1.92 16.56 1.41
N THR A 179 -1.86 15.28 1.73
CA THR A 179 -1.34 14.71 2.98
C THR A 179 -0.68 13.36 2.68
N ALA A 180 0.18 12.89 3.60
CA ALA A 180 0.87 11.60 3.48
C ALA A 180 -0.17 10.47 3.35
N MET A 181 -0.27 9.94 2.13
CA MET A 181 -1.11 8.82 1.79
C MET A 181 -0.28 7.57 2.00
N SER A 182 -0.75 6.70 2.88
CA SER A 182 0.01 5.52 3.31
C SER A 182 -0.57 4.21 2.80
N GLU A 183 -1.76 4.22 2.23
CA GLU A 183 -2.37 3.01 1.65
C GLU A 183 -3.54 3.36 0.72
N ILE A 184 -3.74 2.58 -0.35
CA ILE A 184 -4.90 2.69 -1.25
C ILE A 184 -5.49 1.35 -1.63
N ILE A 185 -6.82 1.23 -1.69
CA ILE A 185 -7.48 0.06 -2.31
C ILE A 185 -8.49 0.51 -3.35
N ALA A 186 -8.65 -0.28 -4.42
CA ALA A 186 -9.67 -0.03 -5.41
C ALA A 186 -11.01 -0.62 -4.95
N LEU A 187 -12.06 0.18 -5.00
CA LEU A 187 -13.43 -0.32 -4.87
C LEU A 187 -13.99 -0.72 -6.23
N ASP A 188 -13.63 0.02 -7.26
CA ASP A 188 -13.89 -0.26 -8.67
C ASP A 188 -12.85 0.45 -9.56
N ASP A 189 -13.13 0.57 -10.86
CA ASP A 189 -12.20 1.15 -11.85
C ASP A 189 -12.01 2.68 -11.76
N HIS A 190 -12.82 3.39 -10.99
CA HIS A 190 -12.76 4.85 -10.84
C HIS A 190 -12.79 5.33 -9.39
N ARG A 191 -13.11 4.46 -8.42
CA ARG A 191 -13.17 4.79 -7.00
C ARG A 191 -12.14 4.01 -6.19
N LEU A 192 -11.35 4.74 -5.41
CA LEU A 192 -10.36 4.21 -4.48
C LEU A 192 -10.72 4.61 -3.05
N LEU A 193 -10.37 3.80 -2.07
CA LEU A 193 -10.19 4.26 -0.70
C LEU A 193 -8.72 4.55 -0.47
N ALA A 194 -8.43 5.62 0.28
CA ALA A 194 -7.09 6.00 0.67
C ALA A 194 -7.01 6.22 2.18
N VAL A 195 -5.92 5.74 2.80
CA VAL A 195 -5.52 6.13 4.14
C VAL A 195 -4.66 7.38 4.01
N GLU A 196 -5.03 8.45 4.71
CA GLU A 196 -4.19 9.63 4.89
C GLU A 196 -3.87 9.78 6.38
N ARG A 197 -2.57 9.87 6.70
CA ARG A 197 -2.08 9.96 8.08
C ARG A 197 -1.22 11.21 8.31
N SER A 198 -1.13 11.60 9.57
CA SER A 198 -0.25 12.67 10.04
C SER A 198 0.14 12.42 11.50
N TYR A 199 1.32 12.89 11.89
CA TYR A 199 1.82 12.76 13.27
C TYR A 199 2.12 14.14 13.86
N ALA A 200 1.72 14.33 15.11
CA ALA A 200 2.15 15.48 15.91
C ALA A 200 2.68 14.99 17.27
N GLN A 201 3.86 15.49 17.64
CA GLN A 201 4.49 15.16 18.92
C GLN A 201 3.56 15.53 20.09
N GLY A 202 3.37 14.61 21.03
CA GLY A 202 2.47 14.80 22.18
C GLY A 202 0.98 14.58 21.87
N VAL A 203 0.58 14.49 20.60
CA VAL A 203 -0.81 14.19 20.17
C VAL A 203 -0.92 12.77 19.61
N GLY A 204 0.11 12.28 18.91
CA GLY A 204 0.12 10.98 18.23
C GLY A 204 -0.44 11.03 16.81
N ASN A 205 -0.79 9.88 16.25
CA ASN A 205 -1.24 9.75 14.87
C ASN A 205 -2.68 10.22 14.67
N ASN A 206 -2.92 10.95 13.58
CA ASN A 206 -4.24 11.34 13.12
C ASN A 206 -4.47 10.69 11.75
N VAL A 207 -5.42 9.76 11.71
CA VAL A 207 -5.67 8.88 10.56
C VAL A 207 -7.09 9.08 10.07
N LYS A 208 -7.23 9.27 8.76
CA LYS A 208 -8.49 9.42 8.06
C LYS A 208 -8.53 8.53 6.84
N ILE A 209 -9.72 8.01 6.56
CA ILE A 209 -10.01 7.27 5.33
C ILE A 209 -10.80 8.19 4.41
N PHE A 210 -10.35 8.29 3.17
CA PHE A 210 -11.02 9.05 2.12
C PHE A 210 -11.44 8.15 0.97
N MET A 211 -12.56 8.47 0.35
CA MET A 211 -12.89 8.00 -0.99
C MET A 211 -12.30 8.99 -1.99
N ILE A 212 -11.59 8.47 -2.98
CA ILE A 212 -11.10 9.20 -4.14
C ILE A 212 -11.91 8.72 -5.34
N ASP A 213 -12.52 9.67 -6.05
CA ASP A 213 -13.21 9.45 -7.31
C ASP A 213 -12.41 10.09 -8.46
N LEU A 214 -12.03 9.26 -9.42
CA LEU A 214 -11.21 9.61 -10.56
C LEU A 214 -12.03 10.17 -11.72
N ASP A 215 -13.36 10.04 -11.69
CA ASP A 215 -14.21 10.52 -12.77
C ASP A 215 -14.15 12.04 -12.92
N GLY A 216 -13.97 12.49 -14.17
CA GLY A 216 -13.82 13.90 -14.52
C GLY A 216 -12.47 14.52 -14.15
N ALA A 217 -11.56 13.78 -13.50
CA ALA A 217 -10.21 14.24 -13.23
C ALA A 217 -9.38 14.35 -14.51
N ALA A 218 -8.42 15.28 -14.52
CA ALA A 218 -7.52 15.43 -15.65
C ALA A 218 -6.49 14.29 -15.70
N ASP A 219 -6.28 13.72 -16.89
CA ASP A 219 -5.12 12.86 -17.14
C ASP A 219 -3.87 13.73 -17.30
N VAL A 220 -2.99 13.62 -16.31
CA VAL A 220 -1.76 14.41 -16.24
C VAL A 220 -0.51 13.61 -16.68
N SER A 221 -0.69 12.41 -17.22
CA SER A 221 0.40 11.52 -17.66
C SER A 221 1.33 12.15 -18.71
N ALA A 222 0.80 13.07 -19.51
CA ALA A 222 1.52 13.80 -20.53
C ALA A 222 2.07 15.16 -20.06
N ILE A 223 1.85 15.52 -18.78
CA ILE A 223 2.28 16.80 -18.21
C ILE A 223 3.61 16.58 -17.50
N ALA A 224 4.70 17.08 -18.09
CA ALA A 224 6.05 16.97 -17.53
C ALA A 224 6.19 17.61 -16.14
N SER A 225 5.41 18.67 -15.85
CA SER A 225 5.40 19.29 -14.53
C SER A 225 4.09 20.00 -14.21
N LEU A 226 3.37 19.51 -13.19
CA LEU A 226 2.17 20.16 -12.66
C LEU A 226 2.43 21.58 -12.14
N ALA A 227 3.65 21.89 -11.72
CA ALA A 227 4.02 23.21 -11.20
C ALA A 227 4.40 24.22 -12.29
N LYS A 228 4.64 23.76 -13.53
CA LYS A 228 5.05 24.61 -14.66
C LYS A 228 4.08 24.53 -15.84
N THR A 229 2.95 23.85 -15.67
CA THR A 229 1.95 23.70 -16.72
C THR A 229 0.97 24.85 -16.69
N ASP A 230 0.63 25.37 -17.87
CA ASP A 230 -0.48 26.30 -18.05
C ASP A 230 -1.79 25.55 -18.35
N GLN A 231 -1.74 24.21 -18.47
CA GLN A 231 -2.93 23.40 -18.69
C GLN A 231 -3.82 23.41 -17.45
N ARG A 232 -5.13 23.56 -17.64
CA ARG A 232 -6.09 23.42 -16.54
C ARG A 232 -6.10 21.97 -16.04
N VAL A 233 -5.65 21.78 -14.81
CA VAL A 233 -5.68 20.48 -14.12
C VAL A 233 -6.94 20.41 -13.24
N VAL A 234 -7.83 19.47 -13.55
CA VAL A 234 -8.97 19.14 -12.70
C VAL A 234 -8.53 18.05 -11.71
N PRO A 235 -8.49 18.32 -10.40
CA PRO A 235 -8.11 17.32 -9.42
C PRO A 235 -9.20 16.25 -9.29
N VAL A 236 -8.83 15.11 -8.71
CA VAL A 236 -9.78 14.08 -8.29
C VAL A 236 -10.75 14.61 -7.24
N CYS A 237 -11.94 14.03 -7.17
CA CYS A 237 -12.88 14.33 -6.10
C CYS A 237 -12.53 13.50 -4.87
N LYS A 238 -12.44 14.13 -3.70
CA LYS A 238 -12.13 13.45 -2.44
C LYS A 238 -13.23 13.68 -1.40
N SER A 239 -13.69 12.62 -0.74
CA SER A 239 -14.67 12.71 0.35
C SER A 239 -14.21 11.90 1.57
N GLN A 240 -14.33 12.47 2.77
CA GLN A 240 -13.95 11.77 4.00
C GLN A 240 -14.97 10.67 4.32
N VAL A 241 -14.50 9.44 4.51
CA VAL A 241 -15.30 8.27 4.85
C VAL A 241 -15.26 8.00 6.35
N LEU A 242 -14.08 8.07 6.95
CA LEU A 242 -13.87 7.78 8.38
C LEU A 242 -12.76 8.67 8.94
N ASP A 243 -12.93 9.13 10.18
CA ASP A 243 -11.89 9.78 10.98
C ASP A 243 -11.77 8.99 12.28
N LEU A 244 -10.61 8.35 12.49
CA LEU A 244 -10.45 7.38 13.58
C LEU A 244 -10.50 8.07 14.93
N ARG A 245 -9.97 9.29 15.05
CA ARG A 245 -10.00 10.05 16.32
C ARG A 245 -11.39 10.60 16.60
N ALA A 246 -12.09 11.09 15.57
CA ALA A 246 -13.49 11.49 15.70
C ALA A 246 -14.41 10.32 16.09
N ALA A 247 -14.04 9.09 15.71
CA ALA A 247 -14.69 7.86 16.16
C ALA A 247 -14.29 7.41 17.59
N GLY A 248 -13.45 8.18 18.28
CA GLY A 248 -12.99 7.88 19.65
C GLY A 248 -11.83 6.90 19.74
N LEU A 249 -11.17 6.59 18.63
CA LEU A 249 -10.02 5.68 18.59
C LEU A 249 -8.70 6.45 18.76
N VAL A 250 -7.68 5.71 19.18
CA VAL A 250 -6.29 6.21 19.29
C VAL A 250 -5.44 5.37 18.35
N PRO A 251 -5.37 5.73 17.05
CA PRO A 251 -4.64 4.96 16.06
C PRO A 251 -3.13 5.09 16.24
N ASP A 252 -2.43 4.01 15.91
CA ASP A 252 -1.00 4.06 15.63
C ASP A 252 -0.73 4.33 14.13
N ASN A 253 0.47 4.02 13.61
CA ASN A 253 0.88 4.26 12.23
C ASN A 253 0.12 3.36 11.23
N ILE A 254 -1.13 3.70 10.89
CA ILE A 254 -1.95 2.90 9.96
C ILE A 254 -1.40 3.02 8.52
N GLU A 255 -0.95 1.89 7.98
CA GLU A 255 -0.31 1.78 6.66
C GLU A 255 -0.85 0.58 5.87
N SER A 256 -1.89 -0.06 6.37
CA SER A 256 -2.47 -1.20 5.68
C SER A 256 -3.99 -1.22 5.80
N MET A 257 -4.65 -1.60 4.70
CA MET A 257 -6.10 -1.54 4.57
C MET A 257 -6.57 -2.62 3.59
N ALA A 258 -7.62 -3.36 3.96
CA ALA A 258 -8.26 -4.33 3.09
C ALA A 258 -9.79 -4.32 3.24
N ILE A 259 -10.51 -4.67 2.18
CA ILE A 259 -11.91 -5.12 2.31
C ILE A 259 -11.89 -6.64 2.45
N GLY A 260 -12.25 -7.12 3.64
CA GLY A 260 -12.39 -8.55 3.89
C GLY A 260 -13.78 -8.91 4.40
N LYS A 261 -13.84 -10.03 5.13
CA LYS A 261 -15.06 -10.60 5.67
C LYS A 261 -14.95 -10.81 7.17
N VAL A 262 -16.06 -10.64 7.88
CA VAL A 262 -16.25 -11.13 9.25
C VAL A 262 -16.86 -12.53 9.24
N LYS A 263 -16.83 -13.26 10.37
CA LYS A 263 -17.37 -14.63 10.47
C LYS A 263 -18.84 -14.76 10.04
N ASP A 264 -19.64 -13.71 10.20
CA ASP A 264 -21.05 -13.69 9.77
C ASP A 264 -21.24 -13.51 8.24
N GLY A 265 -20.16 -13.37 7.47
CA GLY A 265 -20.15 -13.20 6.02
C GLY A 265 -20.30 -11.75 5.53
N SER A 266 -20.54 -10.80 6.44
CA SER A 266 -20.61 -9.38 6.11
C SER A 266 -19.24 -8.85 5.67
N ASP A 267 -19.27 -7.82 4.82
CA ASP A 267 -18.06 -7.08 4.45
C ASP A 267 -17.52 -6.29 5.65
N ALA A 268 -16.19 -6.22 5.75
CA ALA A 268 -15.53 -5.36 6.71
C ALA A 268 -14.33 -4.62 6.09
N LEU A 269 -14.12 -3.40 6.55
CA LEU A 269 -12.89 -2.66 6.36
C LEU A 269 -11.94 -3.05 7.49
N VAL A 270 -10.80 -3.63 7.15
CA VAL A 270 -9.75 -3.97 8.10
C VAL A 270 -8.59 -3.01 7.90
N LEU A 271 -8.11 -2.42 8.99
CA LEU A 271 -6.93 -1.57 9.02
C LEU A 271 -5.86 -2.23 9.89
N GLY A 272 -4.59 -2.09 9.52
CA GLY A 272 -3.44 -2.51 10.32
C GLY A 272 -2.40 -1.40 10.43
N SER A 273 -1.74 -1.31 11.58
CA SER A 273 -0.61 -0.39 11.78
C SER A 273 0.74 -1.08 11.66
N ASP A 274 1.65 -0.33 11.07
CA ASP A 274 3.07 -0.52 11.24
C ASP A 274 3.49 -0.05 12.65
N ASN A 275 4.43 -0.76 13.27
CA ASN A 275 5.02 -0.42 14.55
C ASN A 275 6.48 0.04 14.43
N ASN A 276 7.03 0.15 13.23
CA ASN A 276 8.43 0.47 12.95
C ASN A 276 9.44 -0.42 13.73
N PHE A 277 9.00 -1.61 14.18
CA PHE A 277 9.72 -2.45 15.16
C PHE A 277 10.20 -1.67 16.41
N SER A 278 9.42 -0.67 16.84
CA SER A 278 9.67 0.19 17.98
C SER A 278 8.83 -0.22 19.18
N THR A 279 9.41 -0.12 20.39
CA THR A 279 8.68 -0.34 21.64
C THR A 279 7.69 0.78 21.98
N SER A 280 7.78 1.92 21.30
CA SER A 280 6.86 3.07 21.47
C SER A 280 5.64 3.03 20.57
N GLN A 281 5.59 2.10 19.61
CA GLN A 281 4.48 1.92 18.67
C GLN A 281 3.94 0.48 18.78
N LYS A 282 2.76 0.25 18.23
CA LYS A 282 2.04 -1.02 18.34
C LYS A 282 1.57 -1.48 16.97
N THR A 283 1.68 -2.78 16.72
CA THR A 283 0.90 -3.42 15.66
C THR A 283 -0.52 -3.55 16.15
N GLN A 284 -1.43 -2.82 15.52
CA GLN A 284 -2.83 -2.67 15.91
C GLN A 284 -3.71 -2.98 14.71
N PHE A 285 -4.82 -3.67 14.95
CA PHE A 285 -5.83 -3.93 13.93
C PHE A 285 -7.17 -3.31 14.34
N TYR A 286 -7.84 -2.72 13.36
CA TYR A 286 -9.22 -2.25 13.48
C TYR A 286 -10.08 -2.96 12.45
N VAL A 287 -11.28 -3.38 12.86
CA VAL A 287 -12.25 -4.02 11.98
C VAL A 287 -13.56 -3.24 12.05
N PHE A 288 -14.02 -2.73 10.91
CA PHE A 288 -15.28 -2.00 10.79
C PHE A 288 -16.22 -2.74 9.86
N LYS A 289 -17.38 -3.17 10.38
CA LYS A 289 -18.43 -3.75 9.55
C LYS A 289 -18.96 -2.72 8.54
N ILE A 290 -18.92 -3.07 7.25
CA ILE A 290 -19.41 -2.22 6.17
C ILE A 290 -20.92 -2.40 6.07
N ARG A 291 -21.65 -1.29 6.24
CA ARG A 291 -23.13 -1.30 6.17
C ARG A 291 -23.65 -1.10 4.76
N ARG A 292 -22.93 -0.34 3.94
CA ARG A 292 -23.28 -0.03 2.55
C ARG A 292 -22.00 0.16 1.77
N ARG A 293 -21.96 -0.36 0.54
CA ARG A 293 -20.95 0.00 -0.46
C ARG A 293 -21.46 1.20 -1.27
N PRO A 294 -20.58 2.03 -1.82
CA PRO A 294 -20.96 3.01 -2.83
C PRO A 294 -21.68 2.28 -3.98
N GLN A 295 -22.79 2.84 -4.47
CA GLN A 295 -23.42 2.38 -5.70
C GLN A 295 -22.64 2.97 -6.87
#